data_AF-A0A258I134-F1
#
_entry.id   AF-A0A258I134-F1
#
_cell.length_a   1.000
_cell.length_b   1.000
_cell.length_c   1.000
_cell.angle_alpha   90.00
_cell.angle_beta   90.00
_cell.angle_gamma   90.00
#
_symmetry.space_group_name_H-M   'P 1'
#
loop_
_entity.id
_entity.type
_entity.pdbx_description
1 polymer ?
#
loop_
_entity_poly.entity_id
_entity_poly.type
_entity_poly.pdbx_seq_one_letter_code
_entity_poly.pdbx_strand_id
1 'polypeptide(L)'
;MVSCVRTIGTDEARDKLLSIVDEAEDALFDSLAPAVATNLQNLRQAQSVSAASSSNTVLPPENTNPWMAWAEQLQAGQNLAGAERDAQSAPTTWDASVIRDSGQMAQKFADIIGGLNGDAGAVARTAVPQIYASFFPDDQKPSSAAKPIASLLFLLIAMDETLSRADLDLLAQLTSWMVEQGLTSVEYVSLMGDLEDVQKRVGSYAYLPWSLDVSETLAILPCPSDDTRDARLRLFLNMLGQAAGFAHRLVQADLLPIETLAKDFGVGPDALTALKRDAEAGEHGAASLPNLNGKTIGIYTLAEAAGSRAKFALEKLFPGCKVIVNSDLVATAQLTSLAKAADLFVFAWKSSSHQAFYCVKEALAGKDPIWVPGKGTASILRAIREHLG
;
A
#
# COMPACT_ATOMS: atom_id res chain seq x y z
N MET A 1 4.24 17.25 16.41
CA MET A 1 3.89 16.40 17.57
C MET A 1 2.47 15.84 17.47
N VAL A 2 1.45 16.67 17.18
CA VAL A 2 0.05 16.24 16.98
C VAL A 2 -0.14 15.26 15.81
N SER A 3 0.62 15.38 14.71
CA SER A 3 0.54 14.41 13.60
C SER A 3 1.14 13.05 13.93
N CYS A 4 2.07 12.96 14.90
CA CYS A 4 2.73 11.71 15.28
C CYS A 4 1.89 10.87 16.25
N VAL A 5 1.06 11.51 17.09
CA VAL A 5 0.17 10.80 18.03
C VAL A 5 -0.93 10.04 17.28
N ARG A 6 -1.39 10.56 16.13
CA ARG A 6 -2.35 9.87 15.25
C ARG A 6 -1.79 8.61 14.60
N THR A 7 -0.48 8.49 14.49
CA THR A 7 0.19 7.33 13.86
C THR A 7 0.59 6.28 14.89
N ILE A 8 0.72 6.65 16.16
CA ILE A 8 1.22 5.76 17.23
C ILE A 8 0.07 5.14 18.05
N GLY A 9 -1.09 5.80 18.15
CA GLY A 9 -2.35 5.13 18.54
C GLY A 9 -2.38 4.44 19.90
N THR A 10 -1.50 4.76 20.86
CA THR A 10 -1.56 4.21 22.22
C THR A 10 -2.31 5.13 23.18
N ASP A 11 -3.05 4.55 24.13
CA ASP A 11 -3.77 5.29 25.16
C ASP A 11 -2.80 6.14 26.02
N GLU A 12 -1.57 5.67 26.28
CA GLU A 12 -0.57 6.47 27.01
C GLU A 12 -0.09 7.70 26.22
N ALA A 13 0.03 7.60 24.90
CA ALA A 13 0.44 8.74 24.08
C ALA A 13 -0.67 9.80 23.99
N ARG A 14 -1.94 9.38 24.03
CA ARG A 14 -3.11 10.26 24.08
C ARG A 14 -3.20 10.96 25.44
N ASP A 15 -3.09 10.21 26.53
CA ASP A 15 -3.21 10.76 27.88
C ASP A 15 -2.04 11.72 28.21
N LYS A 16 -0.84 11.40 27.74
CA LYS A 16 0.34 12.27 27.87
C LYS A 16 0.25 13.54 27.01
N LEU A 17 -0.37 13.47 25.83
CA LEU A 17 -0.64 14.66 25.03
C LEU A 17 -1.65 15.57 25.73
N LEU A 18 -2.72 15.00 26.29
CA LEU A 18 -3.75 15.75 27.01
C LEU A 18 -3.19 16.36 28.30
N SER A 19 -2.34 15.66 29.05
CA SER A 19 -1.71 16.22 30.26
C SER A 19 -0.79 17.40 29.93
N ILE A 20 0.01 17.30 28.87
CA ILE A 20 0.89 18.40 28.40
C ILE A 20 0.06 19.60 27.93
N VAL A 21 -1.10 19.35 27.33
CA VAL A 21 -2.03 20.38 26.87
C VAL A 21 -2.75 21.05 28.04
N ASP A 22 -3.16 20.30 29.06
CA ASP A 22 -3.80 20.83 30.27
C ASP A 22 -2.84 21.60 31.19
N GLU A 23 -1.53 21.32 31.09
CA GLU A 23 -0.46 22.05 31.80
C GLU A 23 -0.01 23.34 31.06
N ALA A 24 -0.45 23.58 29.82
CA ALA A 24 -0.07 24.76 29.05
C ALA A 24 -0.95 25.98 29.38
N GLU A 25 -0.35 27.18 29.41
CA GLU A 25 -1.05 28.44 29.69
C GLU A 25 -2.11 28.76 28.61
N ASP A 26 -3.27 29.30 29.04
CA ASP A 26 -4.44 29.60 28.19
C ASP A 26 -4.11 30.42 26.92
N ALA A 27 -3.09 31.28 26.99
CA ALA A 27 -2.64 32.09 25.85
C ALA A 27 -2.11 31.24 24.67
N LEU A 28 -1.66 30.00 24.90
CA LEU A 28 -1.21 29.10 23.85
C LEU A 28 -2.40 28.55 23.04
N PHE A 29 -3.55 28.30 23.69
CA PHE A 29 -4.75 27.78 23.03
C PHE A 29 -5.37 28.78 22.06
N ASP A 30 -5.33 30.08 22.40
CA ASP A 30 -5.80 31.17 21.55
C ASP A 30 -4.96 31.34 20.28
N SER A 31 -3.72 30.82 20.28
CA SER A 31 -2.81 30.85 19.13
C SER A 31 -2.91 29.62 18.21
N LEU A 32 -3.69 28.60 18.59
CA LEU A 32 -3.82 27.37 17.81
C LEU A 32 -4.69 27.58 16.57
N ALA A 33 -4.28 26.97 15.45
CA ALA A 33 -5.11 26.92 14.25
C ALA A 33 -6.45 26.21 14.56
N PRO A 34 -7.59 26.67 14.00
CA PRO A 34 -8.92 26.15 14.34
C PRO A 34 -9.07 24.62 14.19
N ALA A 35 -8.40 24.03 13.21
CA ALA A 35 -8.38 22.60 13.00
C ALA A 35 -7.70 21.83 14.15
N VAL A 36 -6.64 22.39 14.73
CA VAL A 36 -5.91 21.78 15.85
C VAL A 36 -6.70 21.90 17.15
N ALA A 37 -7.35 23.05 17.38
CA ALA A 37 -8.25 23.25 18.51
C ALA A 37 -9.45 22.28 18.47
N THR A 38 -10.08 22.14 17.29
CA THR A 38 -11.19 21.19 17.08
C THR A 38 -10.77 19.75 17.36
N ASN A 39 -9.57 19.36 16.91
CA ASN A 39 -9.02 18.03 17.15
C ASN A 39 -8.78 17.75 18.65
N LEU A 40 -8.25 18.72 19.40
CA LEU A 40 -8.06 18.60 20.85
C LEU A 40 -9.40 18.50 21.60
N GLN A 41 -10.41 19.24 21.14
CA GLN A 41 -11.74 19.20 21.73
C GLN A 41 -12.44 17.84 21.49
N ASN A 42 -12.27 17.25 20.30
CA ASN A 42 -12.74 15.91 19.99
C ASN A 42 -12.07 14.83 20.86
N LEU A 43 -10.76 14.97 21.12
CA LEU A 43 -10.03 14.06 22.02
C LEU A 43 -10.53 14.15 23.48
N ARG A 44 -10.79 15.36 23.99
CA ARG A 44 -11.39 15.55 25.33
C ARG A 44 -12.80 14.98 25.43
N GLN A 45 -13.63 15.18 24.40
CA GLN A 45 -14.97 14.59 24.35
C GLN A 45 -14.92 13.06 24.37
N ALA A 46 -14.01 12.44 23.60
CA ALA A 46 -13.82 10.99 23.60
C ALA A 46 -13.45 10.43 25.00
N GLN A 47 -12.63 11.13 25.78
CA GLN A 47 -12.25 10.74 27.15
C GLN A 47 -13.42 10.86 28.13
N SER A 48 -14.21 11.94 28.03
CA SER A 48 -15.39 12.16 28.89
C SER A 48 -16.53 11.16 28.63
N VAL A 49 -16.69 10.70 27.38
CA VAL A 49 -17.71 9.71 27.00
C VAL A 49 -17.31 8.30 27.44
N SER A 50 -16.02 7.97 27.48
CA SER A 50 -15.51 6.71 28.04
C SER A 50 -15.86 6.56 29.52
N ALA A 51 -15.78 7.65 30.30
CA ALA A 51 -16.16 7.66 31.72
C ALA A 51 -17.68 7.60 31.98
N ALA A 52 -18.51 8.02 31.01
CA ALA A 52 -19.96 8.08 31.15
C ALA A 52 -20.70 6.82 30.63
N SER A 53 -20.05 5.98 29.82
CA SER A 53 -20.70 4.86 29.12
C SER A 53 -20.75 3.55 29.91
N SER A 54 -20.40 3.55 31.21
CA SER A 54 -20.39 2.36 32.07
C SER A 54 -21.78 1.86 32.51
N SER A 55 -22.88 2.30 31.88
CA SER A 55 -24.21 1.81 32.23
C SER A 55 -25.07 1.46 31.00
N ASN A 56 -25.40 0.17 30.94
CA ASN A 56 -26.26 -0.55 29.99
C ASN A 56 -25.66 -0.93 28.63
N THR A 57 -24.72 -1.88 28.68
CA THR A 57 -24.41 -2.78 27.56
C THR A 57 -24.78 -4.19 27.97
N VAL A 58 -25.60 -4.89 27.19
CA VAL A 58 -25.68 -6.35 27.26
C VAL A 58 -24.30 -6.86 26.87
N LEU A 59 -23.52 -7.32 27.84
CA LEU A 59 -22.18 -7.85 27.60
C LEU A 59 -22.29 -9.04 26.63
N PRO A 60 -21.48 -9.09 25.56
CA PRO A 60 -21.25 -10.32 24.82
C PRO A 60 -20.80 -11.41 25.80
N PRO A 61 -21.12 -12.70 25.57
CA PRO A 61 -20.64 -13.77 26.44
C PRO A 61 -19.11 -13.64 26.61
N GLU A 62 -18.61 -13.76 27.85
CA GLU A 62 -17.25 -13.42 28.32
C GLU A 62 -16.08 -14.16 27.60
N ASN A 63 -16.35 -14.87 26.50
CA ASN A 63 -15.39 -15.69 25.77
C ASN A 63 -15.37 -15.45 24.24
N THR A 64 -16.08 -14.45 23.72
CA THR A 64 -16.08 -14.17 22.28
C THR A 64 -14.92 -13.25 21.90
N ASN A 65 -14.12 -13.66 20.91
CA ASN A 65 -13.06 -12.83 20.36
C ASN A 65 -13.63 -11.46 19.88
N PRO A 66 -12.96 -10.32 20.15
CA PRO A 66 -13.51 -8.98 19.87
C PRO A 66 -13.87 -8.76 18.40
N TRP A 67 -13.06 -9.25 17.47
CA TRP A 67 -13.33 -9.17 16.04
C TRP A 67 -14.59 -9.95 15.64
N MET A 68 -14.77 -11.15 16.22
CA MET A 68 -15.96 -11.95 15.97
C MET A 68 -17.21 -11.29 16.56
N ALA A 69 -17.11 -10.74 17.77
CA ALA A 69 -18.21 -10.01 18.41
C ALA A 69 -18.60 -8.77 17.58
N TRP A 70 -17.63 -8.03 17.06
CA TRP A 70 -17.86 -6.89 16.17
C TRP A 70 -18.56 -7.30 14.86
N ALA A 71 -18.13 -8.40 14.22
CA ALA A 71 -18.79 -8.90 13.02
C ALA A 71 -20.26 -9.31 13.28
N GLU A 72 -20.50 -10.02 14.39
CA GLU A 72 -21.85 -10.43 14.81
C GLU A 72 -22.72 -9.22 15.18
N GLN A 73 -22.15 -8.18 15.80
CA GLN A 73 -22.83 -6.91 16.08
C GLN A 73 -23.27 -6.21 14.79
N LEU A 74 -22.40 -6.13 13.77
CA LEU A 74 -22.75 -5.57 12.46
C LEU A 74 -23.86 -6.38 11.79
N GLN A 75 -23.78 -7.72 11.85
CA GLN A 75 -24.80 -8.61 11.29
C GLN A 75 -26.17 -8.40 11.95
N ALA A 76 -26.19 -8.14 13.26
CA ALA A 76 -27.40 -7.84 14.01
C ALA A 76 -27.92 -6.40 13.78
N GLY A 77 -27.17 -5.54 13.08
CA GLY A 77 -27.52 -4.14 12.85
C GLY A 77 -27.46 -3.28 14.12
N GLN A 78 -26.69 -3.69 15.13
CA GLN A 78 -26.70 -3.07 16.45
C GLN A 78 -25.61 -2.01 16.59
N ASN A 79 -25.98 -0.79 17.01
CA ASN A 79 -25.04 0.29 17.33
C ASN A 79 -23.90 0.47 16.29
N LEU A 80 -24.27 0.66 15.01
CA LEU A 80 -23.30 0.74 13.90
C LEU A 80 -22.27 1.86 14.08
N ALA A 81 -22.69 3.01 14.62
CA ALA A 81 -21.78 4.12 14.94
C ALA A 81 -20.80 3.81 16.10
N GLY A 82 -21.16 2.91 17.01
CA GLY A 82 -20.23 2.36 17.99
C GLY A 82 -19.23 1.43 17.31
N ALA A 83 -19.73 0.46 16.54
CA ALA A 83 -18.91 -0.51 15.82
C ALA A 83 -17.87 0.15 14.90
N GLU A 84 -18.23 1.23 14.21
CA GLU A 84 -17.30 1.99 13.37
C GLU A 84 -16.18 2.63 14.18
N ARG A 85 -16.49 3.23 15.33
CA ARG A 85 -15.48 3.84 16.22
C ARG A 85 -14.56 2.78 16.82
N ASP A 86 -15.13 1.67 17.28
CA ASP A 86 -14.38 0.59 17.92
C ASP A 86 -13.37 -0.05 16.96
N ALA A 87 -13.75 -0.20 15.68
CA ALA A 87 -12.87 -0.70 14.63
C ALA A 87 -11.61 0.16 14.44
N GLN A 88 -11.67 1.48 14.70
CA GLN A 88 -10.53 2.38 14.51
C GLN A 88 -9.36 2.08 15.45
N SER A 89 -9.64 1.67 16.69
CA SER A 89 -8.63 1.28 17.69
C SER A 89 -8.30 -0.21 17.67
N ALA A 90 -9.10 -1.02 16.98
CA ALA A 90 -9.00 -2.47 16.98
C ALA A 90 -7.60 -3.03 16.63
N PRO A 91 -6.84 -2.48 15.66
CA PRO A 91 -5.50 -3.01 15.32
C PRO A 91 -4.49 -2.99 16.48
N THR A 92 -4.71 -2.15 17.49
CA THR A 92 -3.83 -2.02 18.66
C THR A 92 -4.39 -2.68 19.92
N THR A 93 -5.70 -2.96 19.94
CA THR A 93 -6.40 -3.35 21.17
C THR A 93 -7.04 -4.73 21.09
N TRP A 94 -7.27 -5.26 19.88
CA TRP A 94 -7.96 -6.53 19.66
C TRP A 94 -7.02 -7.59 19.10
N ASP A 95 -7.05 -8.76 19.71
CA ASP A 95 -6.31 -9.92 19.23
C ASP A 95 -7.00 -10.55 18.01
N ALA A 96 -6.32 -10.57 16.87
CA ALA A 96 -6.79 -11.22 15.65
C ALA A 96 -6.27 -12.65 15.48
N SER A 97 -5.29 -13.09 16.28
CA SER A 97 -4.56 -14.36 16.08
C SER A 97 -5.48 -15.58 16.09
N VAL A 98 -6.43 -15.63 17.04
CA VAL A 98 -7.39 -16.74 17.17
C VAL A 98 -8.22 -16.95 15.91
N ILE A 99 -8.61 -15.87 15.22
CA ILE A 99 -9.37 -15.96 13.98
C ILE A 99 -8.43 -16.21 12.79
N ARG A 100 -7.35 -15.43 12.70
CA ARG A 100 -6.36 -15.50 11.61
C ARG A 100 -5.74 -16.89 11.45
N ASP A 101 -5.45 -17.56 12.56
CA ASP A 101 -4.71 -18.82 12.58
C ASP A 101 -5.65 -20.04 12.54
N SER A 102 -6.97 -19.83 12.50
CA SER A 102 -8.00 -20.86 12.40
C SER A 102 -8.82 -20.71 11.12
N GLY A 103 -8.63 -21.62 10.16
CA GLY A 103 -9.33 -21.55 8.87
C GLY A 103 -10.87 -21.56 9.00
N GLN A 104 -11.41 -22.25 10.01
CA GLN A 104 -12.84 -22.25 10.29
C GLN A 104 -13.34 -20.89 10.80
N MET A 105 -12.60 -20.27 11.73
CA MET A 105 -12.98 -18.97 12.28
C MET A 105 -12.78 -17.86 11.25
N ALA A 106 -11.69 -17.92 10.49
CA ALA A 106 -11.44 -17.02 9.36
C ALA A 106 -12.56 -17.08 8.33
N GLN A 107 -13.02 -18.29 7.96
CA GLN A 107 -14.15 -18.45 7.07
C GLN A 107 -15.44 -17.89 7.68
N LYS A 108 -15.76 -18.22 8.94
CA LYS A 108 -16.95 -17.69 9.62
C LYS A 108 -16.96 -16.16 9.64
N PHE A 109 -15.83 -15.54 10.00
CA PHE A 109 -15.68 -14.08 9.98
C PHE A 109 -15.90 -13.53 8.57
N ALA A 110 -15.27 -14.13 7.56
CA ALA A 110 -15.41 -13.72 6.17
C ALA A 110 -16.86 -13.82 5.67
N ASP A 111 -17.57 -14.90 6.00
CA ASP A 111 -18.97 -15.13 5.62
C ASP A 111 -19.90 -14.09 6.25
N ILE A 112 -19.70 -13.76 7.54
CA ILE A 112 -20.49 -12.74 8.22
C ILE A 112 -20.33 -11.40 7.52
N ILE A 113 -19.09 -10.94 7.34
CA ILE A 113 -18.80 -9.64 6.76
C ILE A 113 -19.22 -9.57 5.28
N GLY A 114 -18.96 -10.62 4.50
CA GLY A 114 -19.36 -10.71 3.09
C GLY A 114 -20.87 -10.74 2.88
N GLY A 115 -21.64 -11.16 3.88
CA GLY A 115 -23.10 -11.14 3.87
C GLY A 115 -23.73 -9.80 4.27
N LEU A 116 -22.94 -8.81 4.71
CA LEU A 116 -23.46 -7.52 5.15
C LEU A 116 -23.92 -6.65 3.98
N ASN A 117 -25.05 -5.97 4.19
CA ASN A 117 -25.66 -5.07 3.21
C ASN A 117 -26.04 -3.73 3.88
N GLY A 118 -26.38 -2.73 3.07
CA GLY A 118 -26.79 -1.40 3.57
C GLY A 118 -25.72 -0.74 4.45
N ASP A 119 -26.16 -0.07 5.52
CA ASP A 119 -25.29 0.69 6.43
C ASP A 119 -24.24 -0.20 7.13
N ALA A 120 -24.61 -1.42 7.54
CA ALA A 120 -23.67 -2.37 8.14
C ALA A 120 -22.56 -2.77 7.15
N GLY A 121 -22.91 -2.97 5.87
CA GLY A 121 -21.94 -3.19 4.81
C GLY A 121 -21.03 -1.98 4.56
N ALA A 122 -21.55 -0.76 4.68
CA ALA A 122 -20.76 0.46 4.56
C ALA A 122 -19.73 0.60 5.70
N VAL A 123 -20.12 0.26 6.94
CA VAL A 123 -19.18 0.22 8.08
C VAL A 123 -18.08 -0.82 7.84
N ALA A 124 -18.44 -2.01 7.37
CA ALA A 124 -17.45 -3.05 7.07
C ALA A 124 -16.45 -2.64 5.98
N ARG A 125 -16.91 -1.99 4.89
CA ARG A 125 -16.02 -1.46 3.85
C ARG A 125 -15.08 -0.38 4.38
N THR A 126 -15.59 0.52 5.21
CA THR A 126 -14.79 1.57 5.84
C THR A 126 -13.72 1.00 6.79
N ALA A 127 -13.99 -0.15 7.41
CA ALA A 127 -13.09 -0.84 8.32
C ALA A 127 -12.01 -1.72 7.63
N VAL A 128 -12.02 -1.81 6.29
CA VAL A 128 -11.07 -2.65 5.53
C VAL A 128 -9.59 -2.41 5.90
N PRO A 129 -9.10 -1.16 6.01
CA PRO A 129 -7.71 -0.92 6.40
C PRO A 129 -7.37 -1.46 7.80
N GLN A 130 -8.32 -1.37 8.74
CA GLN A 130 -8.14 -1.84 10.11
C GLN A 130 -8.17 -3.36 10.19
N ILE A 131 -9.06 -4.01 9.43
CA ILE A 131 -9.07 -5.47 9.30
C ILE A 131 -7.74 -5.92 8.68
N TYR A 132 -7.28 -5.29 7.59
CA TYR A 132 -6.00 -5.63 6.97
C TYR A 132 -4.84 -5.55 7.97
N ALA A 133 -4.70 -4.41 8.66
CA ALA A 133 -3.62 -4.19 9.63
C ALA A 133 -3.61 -5.20 10.80
N SER A 134 -4.79 -5.68 11.19
CA SER A 134 -4.93 -6.62 12.32
C SER A 134 -4.64 -8.06 11.92
N PHE A 135 -5.09 -8.46 10.73
CA PHE A 135 -5.01 -9.84 10.27
C PHE A 135 -3.74 -10.14 9.47
N PHE A 136 -3.07 -9.14 8.93
CA PHE A 136 -1.86 -9.26 8.12
C PHE A 136 -0.74 -8.33 8.62
N PRO A 137 -0.26 -8.49 9.87
CA PRO A 137 0.81 -7.65 10.39
C PRO A 137 2.15 -7.94 9.70
N ASP A 138 2.94 -6.89 9.45
CA ASP A 138 4.20 -6.94 8.69
C ASP A 138 5.28 -7.84 9.32
N ASP A 139 5.20 -8.12 10.61
CA ASP A 139 6.22 -8.82 11.40
C ASP A 139 5.98 -10.33 11.57
N GLN A 140 4.84 -10.84 11.10
CA GLN A 140 4.47 -12.25 11.24
C GLN A 140 4.40 -12.94 9.90
N LYS A 141 4.80 -14.22 9.90
CA LYS A 141 4.65 -15.04 8.71
C LYS A 141 3.16 -15.23 8.41
N PRO A 142 2.72 -14.99 7.17
CA PRO A 142 1.40 -15.36 6.70
C PRO A 142 0.96 -16.76 7.10
N SER A 143 -0.24 -16.87 7.66
CA SER A 143 -0.95 -18.15 7.79
C SER A 143 -1.89 -18.35 6.61
N SER A 144 -1.81 -19.49 5.94
CA SER A 144 -2.75 -19.84 4.86
C SER A 144 -4.21 -19.93 5.34
N ALA A 145 -4.42 -20.09 6.65
CA ALA A 145 -5.74 -20.04 7.28
C ALA A 145 -6.45 -18.68 7.10
N ALA A 146 -5.71 -17.58 6.93
CA ALA A 146 -6.26 -16.24 6.74
C ALA A 146 -6.75 -15.96 5.31
N LYS A 147 -6.64 -16.93 4.40
CA LYS A 147 -7.01 -16.76 2.98
C LYS A 147 -8.47 -16.31 2.77
N PRO A 148 -9.48 -16.83 3.47
CA PRO A 148 -10.86 -16.34 3.33
C PRO A 148 -10.99 -14.84 3.63
N ILE A 149 -10.25 -14.35 4.62
CA ILE A 149 -10.24 -12.93 4.99
C ILE A 149 -9.55 -12.11 3.90
N ALA A 150 -8.41 -12.56 3.38
CA ALA A 150 -7.71 -11.88 2.28
C ALA A 150 -8.60 -11.75 1.04
N SER A 151 -9.29 -12.83 0.65
CA SER A 151 -10.22 -12.84 -0.48
C SER A 151 -11.42 -11.92 -0.25
N LEU A 152 -11.99 -11.91 0.95
CA LEU A 152 -13.05 -10.97 1.32
C LEU A 152 -12.58 -9.51 1.19
N LEU A 153 -11.44 -9.15 1.80
CA LEU A 153 -10.93 -7.78 1.75
C LEU A 153 -10.65 -7.35 0.31
N PHE A 154 -10.05 -8.25 -0.48
CA PHE A 154 -9.81 -7.99 -1.89
C PHE A 154 -11.12 -7.69 -2.61
N LEU A 155 -12.15 -8.52 -2.43
CA LEU A 155 -13.46 -8.34 -3.07
C LEU A 155 -14.14 -7.04 -2.63
N LEU A 156 -14.15 -6.73 -1.33
CA LEU A 156 -14.75 -5.50 -0.80
C LEU A 156 -14.14 -4.24 -1.42
N ILE A 157 -12.81 -4.23 -1.61
CA ILE A 157 -12.11 -3.12 -2.27
C ILE A 157 -12.38 -3.14 -3.77
N ALA A 158 -12.21 -4.29 -4.44
CA ALA A 158 -12.33 -4.42 -5.89
C ALA A 158 -13.74 -4.13 -6.42
N MET A 159 -14.77 -4.20 -5.56
CA MET A 159 -16.15 -3.84 -5.90
C MET A 159 -16.47 -2.35 -5.75
N ASP A 160 -15.61 -1.54 -5.12
CA ASP A 160 -15.87 -0.11 -4.95
C ASP A 160 -15.83 0.62 -6.31
N GLU A 161 -16.81 1.50 -6.57
CA GLU A 161 -16.84 2.29 -7.79
C GLU A 161 -15.62 3.20 -7.92
N THR A 162 -15.09 3.66 -6.78
CA THR A 162 -13.92 4.54 -6.71
C THR A 162 -12.78 3.87 -5.96
N LEU A 163 -11.58 3.92 -6.53
CA LEU A 163 -10.39 3.33 -5.93
C LEU A 163 -9.36 4.41 -5.63
N SER A 164 -9.02 4.56 -4.35
CA SER A 164 -7.92 5.41 -3.92
C SER A 164 -6.57 4.73 -4.15
N ARG A 165 -5.47 5.48 -3.99
CA ARG A 165 -4.12 4.91 -4.03
C ARG A 165 -3.87 3.93 -2.88
N ALA A 166 -4.52 4.12 -1.74
CA ALA A 166 -4.43 3.20 -0.60
C ALA A 166 -5.12 1.88 -0.92
N ASP A 167 -6.30 1.94 -1.57
CA ASP A 167 -7.05 0.76 -2.00
C ASP A 167 -6.26 -0.07 -3.01
N LEU A 168 -5.67 0.57 -4.01
CA LEU A 168 -4.81 -0.09 -5.00
C LEU A 168 -3.58 -0.74 -4.34
N ASP A 169 -3.00 -0.09 -3.33
CA ASP A 169 -1.88 -0.66 -2.59
C ASP A 169 -2.29 -1.89 -1.78
N LEU A 170 -3.45 -1.86 -1.12
CA LEU A 170 -4.00 -3.01 -0.43
C LEU A 170 -4.30 -4.16 -1.40
N LEU A 171 -4.89 -3.88 -2.56
CA LEU A 171 -5.15 -4.89 -3.60
C LEU A 171 -3.85 -5.54 -4.10
N ALA A 172 -2.80 -4.75 -4.36
CA ALA A 172 -1.50 -5.28 -4.76
C ALA A 172 -0.88 -6.18 -3.67
N GLN A 173 -0.97 -5.78 -2.40
CA GLN A 173 -0.44 -6.55 -1.27
C GLN A 173 -1.22 -7.84 -1.03
N LEU A 174 -2.55 -7.77 -1.05
CA LEU A 174 -3.43 -8.94 -0.95
C LEU A 174 -3.20 -9.91 -2.12
N THR A 175 -2.98 -9.39 -3.33
CA THR A 175 -2.66 -10.20 -4.51
C THR A 175 -1.36 -10.97 -4.32
N SER A 176 -0.27 -10.28 -3.96
CA SER A 176 1.04 -10.93 -3.72
C SER A 176 0.91 -12.01 -2.66
N TRP A 177 0.30 -11.65 -1.53
CA TRP A 177 0.09 -12.54 -0.40
C TRP A 177 -0.71 -13.78 -0.78
N MET A 178 -1.87 -13.63 -1.43
CA MET A 178 -2.74 -14.75 -1.81
C MET A 178 -2.02 -15.71 -2.77
N VAL A 179 -1.30 -15.18 -3.76
CA VAL A 179 -0.55 -15.99 -4.72
C VAL A 179 0.59 -16.74 -4.03
N GLU A 180 1.32 -16.09 -3.12
CA GLU A 180 2.41 -16.72 -2.34
C GLU A 180 1.92 -17.85 -1.43
N GLN A 181 0.73 -17.71 -0.84
CA GLN A 181 0.13 -18.76 -0.02
C GLN A 181 -0.30 -20.00 -0.82
N GLY A 182 -0.36 -19.88 -2.15
CA GLY A 182 -0.80 -20.94 -3.05
C GLY A 182 -2.32 -20.89 -3.25
N LEU A 183 -2.72 -20.49 -4.46
CA LEU A 183 -4.10 -20.58 -4.93
C LEU A 183 -4.27 -21.83 -5.79
N THR A 184 -5.47 -22.41 -5.76
CA THR A 184 -5.88 -23.34 -6.81
C THR A 184 -5.96 -22.60 -8.16
N SER A 185 -5.87 -23.32 -9.28
CA SER A 185 -5.97 -22.69 -10.60
C SER A 185 -7.28 -21.90 -10.78
N VAL A 186 -8.39 -22.38 -10.22
CA VAL A 186 -9.70 -21.69 -10.30
C VAL A 186 -9.67 -20.37 -9.53
N GLU A 187 -9.19 -20.38 -8.28
CA GLU A 187 -9.07 -19.17 -7.46
C GLU A 187 -8.09 -18.17 -8.07
N TYR A 188 -6.99 -18.66 -8.63
CA TYR A 188 -6.01 -17.84 -9.31
C TYR A 188 -6.62 -17.11 -10.51
N VAL A 189 -7.30 -17.85 -11.39
CA VAL A 189 -7.95 -17.27 -12.58
C VAL A 189 -9.03 -16.27 -12.18
N SER A 190 -9.79 -16.54 -11.12
CA SER A 190 -10.77 -15.60 -10.56
C SER A 190 -10.09 -14.31 -10.11
N LEU A 191 -9.02 -14.41 -9.30
CA LEU A 191 -8.26 -13.26 -8.82
C LEU A 191 -7.71 -12.41 -9.97
N MET A 192 -7.21 -13.04 -11.03
CA MET A 192 -6.76 -12.31 -12.23
C MET A 192 -7.92 -11.60 -12.93
N GLY A 193 -9.09 -12.21 -13.01
CA GLY A 193 -10.30 -11.58 -13.56
C GLY A 193 -10.70 -10.34 -12.76
N ASP A 194 -10.69 -10.42 -11.43
CA ASP A 194 -11.02 -9.28 -10.59
C ASP A 194 -9.97 -8.16 -10.71
N LEU A 195 -8.68 -8.51 -10.81
CA LEU A 195 -7.60 -7.55 -11.10
C LEU A 195 -7.74 -6.89 -12.48
N GLU A 196 -8.15 -7.64 -13.50
CA GLU A 196 -8.42 -7.09 -14.83
C GLU A 196 -9.52 -6.02 -14.76
N ASP A 197 -10.57 -6.25 -13.96
CA ASP A 197 -11.66 -5.29 -13.80
C ASP A 197 -11.25 -4.05 -12.99
N VAL A 198 -10.44 -4.23 -11.93
CA VAL A 198 -9.79 -3.12 -11.23
C VAL A 198 -8.95 -2.29 -12.20
N GLN A 199 -8.12 -2.94 -13.01
CA GLN A 199 -7.21 -2.29 -13.96
C GLN A 199 -7.99 -1.51 -15.03
N LYS A 200 -9.07 -2.09 -15.57
CA LYS A 200 -9.99 -1.38 -16.49
C LYS A 200 -10.55 -0.11 -15.86
N ARG A 201 -10.97 -0.18 -14.59
CA ARG A 201 -11.60 0.94 -13.87
C ARG A 201 -10.64 2.11 -13.64
N VAL A 202 -9.39 1.83 -13.31
CA VAL A 202 -8.37 2.88 -13.07
C VAL A 202 -7.67 3.38 -14.35
N GLY A 203 -7.91 2.73 -15.49
CA GLY A 203 -7.19 2.81 -16.77
C GLY A 203 -6.74 4.18 -17.25
N SER A 204 -5.72 4.75 -16.62
CA SER A 204 -5.18 6.08 -16.91
C SER A 204 -3.68 6.11 -16.65
N TYR A 205 -3.00 7.05 -17.30
CA TYR A 205 -1.55 7.25 -17.15
C TYR A 205 -1.12 7.46 -15.68
N ALA A 206 -2.00 7.98 -14.82
CA ALA A 206 -1.70 8.22 -13.40
C ALA A 206 -1.50 6.92 -12.59
N TYR A 207 -2.09 5.81 -13.05
CA TYR A 207 -2.05 4.50 -12.40
C TYR A 207 -1.24 3.45 -13.15
N LEU A 208 -0.66 3.80 -14.31
CA LEU A 208 0.27 2.91 -15.05
C LEU A 208 1.36 2.29 -14.16
N PRO A 209 2.05 3.03 -13.26
CA PRO A 209 3.08 2.44 -12.41
C PRO A 209 2.54 1.34 -11.50
N TRP A 210 1.32 1.49 -10.99
CA TRP A 210 0.69 0.46 -10.17
C TRP A 210 0.43 -0.81 -10.99
N SER A 211 -0.12 -0.68 -12.21
CA SER A 211 -0.36 -1.84 -13.09
C SER A 211 0.93 -2.55 -13.49
N LEU A 212 2.01 -1.80 -13.72
CA LEU A 212 3.33 -2.35 -14.01
C LEU A 212 3.93 -3.05 -12.78
N ASP A 213 3.84 -2.46 -11.60
CA ASP A 213 4.34 -3.06 -10.36
C ASP A 213 3.57 -4.37 -10.01
N VAL A 214 2.26 -4.41 -10.25
CA VAL A 214 1.45 -5.64 -10.09
C VAL A 214 1.89 -6.69 -11.11
N SER A 215 2.02 -6.32 -12.39
CA SER A 215 2.50 -7.23 -13.45
C SER A 215 3.91 -7.77 -13.15
N GLU A 216 4.78 -6.91 -12.63
CA GLU A 216 6.15 -7.24 -12.22
C GLU A 216 6.18 -8.24 -11.07
N THR A 217 5.30 -8.06 -10.09
CA THR A 217 5.12 -9.01 -8.99
C THR A 217 4.62 -10.35 -9.51
N LEU A 218 3.59 -10.33 -10.36
CA LEU A 218 3.03 -11.55 -10.96
C LEU A 218 4.00 -12.25 -11.90
N ALA A 219 4.97 -11.57 -12.50
CA ALA A 219 5.97 -12.21 -13.37
C ALA A 219 6.87 -13.20 -12.60
N ILE A 220 7.09 -12.99 -11.30
CA ILE A 220 8.03 -13.78 -10.49
C ILE A 220 7.35 -14.76 -9.52
N LEU A 221 6.06 -14.56 -9.21
CA LEU A 221 5.34 -15.38 -8.24
C LEU A 221 4.90 -16.75 -8.82
N PRO A 222 4.63 -17.77 -7.99
CA PRO A 222 4.27 -19.13 -8.44
C PRO A 222 3.08 -19.18 -9.41
N CYS A 223 3.23 -19.84 -10.57
CA CYS A 223 2.22 -19.99 -11.61
C CYS A 223 1.90 -21.48 -11.82
N PRO A 224 0.85 -22.03 -11.18
CA PRO A 224 0.70 -23.48 -11.02
C PRO A 224 0.23 -24.22 -12.28
N SER A 225 -0.41 -23.56 -13.24
CA SER A 225 -0.93 -24.21 -14.46
C SER A 225 -0.90 -23.30 -15.69
N ASP A 226 -1.14 -23.88 -16.87
CA ASP A 226 -1.24 -23.14 -18.13
C ASP A 226 -2.38 -22.12 -18.09
N ASP A 227 -3.55 -22.48 -17.55
CA ASP A 227 -4.68 -21.54 -17.36
C ASP A 227 -4.27 -20.31 -16.53
N THR A 228 -3.47 -20.49 -15.47
CA THR A 228 -3.00 -19.37 -14.66
C THR A 228 -1.98 -18.49 -15.40
N ARG A 229 -1.18 -19.09 -16.30
CA ARG A 229 -0.24 -18.35 -17.14
C ARG A 229 -0.98 -17.50 -18.16
N ASP A 230 -2.01 -18.07 -18.80
CA ASP A 230 -2.86 -17.39 -19.76
C ASP A 230 -3.62 -16.22 -19.10
N ALA A 231 -4.10 -16.41 -17.87
CA ALA A 231 -4.76 -15.36 -17.11
C ALA A 231 -3.82 -14.17 -16.81
N ARG A 232 -2.57 -14.41 -16.40
CA ARG A 232 -1.58 -13.32 -16.21
C ARG A 232 -1.23 -12.63 -17.53
N LEU A 233 -1.05 -13.40 -18.59
CA LEU A 233 -0.77 -12.85 -19.92
C LEU A 233 -1.91 -11.94 -20.38
N ARG A 234 -3.16 -12.36 -20.20
CA ARG A 234 -4.33 -11.55 -20.55
C ARG A 234 -4.39 -10.25 -19.75
N LEU A 235 -4.14 -10.30 -18.44
CA LEU A 235 -4.02 -9.09 -17.60
C LEU A 235 -2.96 -8.12 -18.15
N PHE A 236 -1.77 -8.63 -18.48
CA PHE A 236 -0.68 -7.81 -19.03
C PHE A 236 -1.03 -7.24 -20.42
N LEU A 237 -1.64 -8.03 -21.31
CA LEU A 237 -2.08 -7.57 -22.63
C LEU A 237 -3.16 -6.48 -22.52
N ASN A 238 -4.09 -6.61 -21.56
CA ASN A 238 -5.05 -5.55 -21.25
C ASN A 238 -4.35 -4.26 -20.80
N MET A 239 -3.30 -4.37 -19.99
CA MET A 239 -2.49 -3.22 -19.55
C MET A 239 -1.83 -2.53 -20.75
N LEU A 240 -1.23 -3.29 -21.67
CA LEU A 240 -0.66 -2.75 -22.91
C LEU A 240 -1.72 -2.04 -23.77
N GLY A 241 -2.92 -2.64 -23.90
CA GLY A 241 -4.04 -2.02 -24.61
C GLY A 241 -4.46 -0.69 -24.01
N GLN A 242 -4.49 -0.57 -22.68
CA GLN A 242 -4.76 0.68 -21.99
C GLN A 242 -3.62 1.70 -22.18
N ALA A 243 -2.37 1.25 -22.08
CA ALA A 243 -1.20 2.08 -22.32
C ALA A 243 -1.21 2.69 -23.73
N ALA A 244 -1.72 1.96 -24.72
CA ALA A 244 -1.87 2.45 -26.09
C ALA A 244 -2.83 3.66 -26.17
N GLY A 245 -3.89 3.68 -25.35
CA GLY A 245 -4.84 4.80 -25.27
C GLY A 245 -4.21 6.12 -24.79
N PHE A 246 -3.06 6.06 -24.11
CA PHE A 246 -2.30 7.23 -23.67
C PHE A 246 -0.83 7.18 -24.11
N ALA A 247 -0.54 6.51 -25.23
CA ALA A 247 0.83 6.31 -25.71
C ALA A 247 1.62 7.61 -25.89
N HIS A 248 0.95 8.68 -26.33
CA HIS A 248 1.50 10.04 -26.49
C HIS A 248 2.03 10.68 -25.19
N ARG A 249 1.73 10.10 -24.02
CA ARG A 249 2.22 10.55 -22.70
C ARG A 249 3.35 9.68 -22.16
N LEU A 250 3.60 8.54 -22.79
CA LEU A 250 4.65 7.63 -22.35
C LEU A 250 6.00 8.26 -22.67
N VAL A 251 6.92 8.13 -21.72
CA VAL A 251 8.32 8.50 -21.90
C VAL A 251 9.22 7.28 -21.84
N GLN A 252 10.49 7.41 -22.19
CA GLN A 252 11.46 6.31 -22.13
C GLN A 252 11.49 5.57 -20.77
N ALA A 253 11.32 6.30 -19.65
CA ALA A 253 11.24 5.71 -18.31
C ALA A 253 10.01 4.81 -18.09
N ASP A 254 8.90 5.06 -18.79
CA ASP A 254 7.71 4.20 -18.76
C ASP A 254 7.88 2.98 -19.69
N LEU A 255 8.57 3.16 -20.82
CA LEU A 255 8.77 2.10 -21.82
C LEU A 255 9.72 0.98 -21.35
N LEU A 256 10.77 1.30 -20.58
CA LEU A 256 11.74 0.31 -20.10
C LEU A 256 11.13 -0.82 -19.24
N PRO A 257 10.28 -0.55 -18.23
CA PRO A 257 9.61 -1.61 -17.48
C PRO A 257 8.61 -2.37 -18.38
N ILE A 258 7.91 -1.70 -19.30
CA ILE A 258 7.01 -2.36 -20.27
C ILE A 258 7.78 -3.37 -21.13
N GLU A 259 8.93 -3.00 -21.68
CA GLU A 259 9.78 -3.86 -22.49
C GLU A 259 10.31 -5.07 -21.72
N THR A 260 10.62 -4.87 -20.44
CA THR A 260 11.10 -5.94 -19.56
C THR A 260 9.99 -6.94 -19.30
N LEU A 261 8.81 -6.47 -18.91
CA LEU A 261 7.65 -7.31 -18.66
C LEU A 261 7.17 -8.02 -19.92
N ALA A 262 7.25 -7.39 -21.09
CA ALA A 262 6.94 -8.06 -22.35
C ALA A 262 7.80 -9.31 -22.55
N LYS A 263 9.09 -9.27 -22.20
CA LYS A 263 9.94 -10.47 -22.23
C LYS A 263 9.53 -11.49 -21.17
N ASP A 264 9.24 -11.04 -19.96
CA ASP A 264 8.82 -11.91 -18.86
C ASP A 264 7.52 -12.68 -19.20
N PHE A 265 6.60 -12.05 -19.93
CA PHE A 265 5.34 -12.65 -20.39
C PHE A 265 5.41 -13.30 -21.78
N GLY A 266 6.57 -13.33 -22.43
CA GLY A 266 6.74 -13.93 -23.77
C GLY A 266 6.05 -13.14 -24.89
N VAL A 267 5.78 -11.85 -24.69
CA VAL A 267 5.20 -10.94 -25.69
C VAL A 267 6.31 -10.42 -26.61
N GLY A 268 6.12 -10.61 -27.92
CA GLY A 268 7.07 -10.17 -28.94
C GLY A 268 7.19 -8.64 -29.04
N PRO A 269 8.33 -8.12 -29.55
CA PRO A 269 8.58 -6.69 -29.66
C PRO A 269 7.56 -5.96 -30.56
N ASP A 270 6.97 -6.67 -31.53
CA ASP A 270 5.98 -6.11 -32.45
C ASP A 270 4.73 -5.58 -31.74
N ALA A 271 4.36 -6.19 -30.62
CA ALA A 271 3.23 -5.73 -29.79
C ALA A 271 3.49 -4.35 -29.15
N LEU A 272 4.76 -3.93 -29.05
CA LEU A 272 5.15 -2.65 -28.45
C LEU A 272 5.40 -1.56 -29.48
N THR A 273 5.44 -1.89 -30.78
CA THR A 273 5.79 -0.93 -31.85
C THR A 273 4.87 0.28 -31.88
N ALA A 274 3.56 0.07 -31.69
CA ALA A 274 2.59 1.16 -31.67
C ALA A 274 2.81 2.10 -30.48
N LEU A 275 3.09 1.55 -29.29
CA LEU A 275 3.38 2.33 -28.09
C LEU A 275 4.61 3.22 -28.27
N LYS A 276 5.69 2.66 -28.84
CA LYS A 276 6.96 3.36 -29.05
C LYS A 276 6.83 4.50 -30.05
N ARG A 277 6.21 4.24 -31.20
CA ARG A 277 6.05 5.25 -32.26
C ARG A 277 5.31 6.48 -31.74
N ASP A 278 4.24 6.28 -31.00
CA ASP A 278 3.40 7.37 -30.51
C ASP A 278 4.06 8.09 -29.32
N ALA A 279 4.85 7.39 -28.50
CA ALA A 279 5.69 7.98 -27.46
C ALA A 279 6.79 8.87 -28.05
N GLU A 280 7.51 8.38 -29.06
CA GLU A 280 8.56 9.12 -29.78
C GLU A 280 7.97 10.38 -30.47
N ALA A 281 6.76 10.28 -31.02
CA ALA A 281 6.06 11.44 -31.57
C ALA A 281 5.72 12.50 -30.48
N GLY A 282 5.44 12.08 -29.25
CA GLY A 282 5.17 12.96 -28.11
C GLY A 282 6.41 13.58 -27.46
N GLU A 283 7.57 12.91 -27.52
CA GLU A 283 8.84 13.40 -26.95
C GLU A 283 9.38 14.68 -27.63
N HIS A 284 8.88 15.02 -28.83
CA HIS A 284 9.27 16.24 -29.56
C HIS A 284 8.91 17.56 -28.83
N GLY A 285 8.19 17.50 -27.71
CA GLY A 285 7.88 18.64 -26.83
C GLY A 285 8.28 18.45 -25.35
N ALA A 286 8.98 17.38 -24.98
CA ALA A 286 9.37 17.11 -23.60
C ALA A 286 10.58 17.97 -23.17
N ALA A 287 10.55 18.48 -21.93
CA ALA A 287 11.71 19.12 -21.33
C ALA A 287 12.89 18.14 -21.33
N SER A 288 14.07 18.59 -21.76
CA SER A 288 15.28 17.78 -21.68
C SER A 288 15.50 17.36 -20.23
N LEU A 289 15.54 16.05 -19.98
CA LEU A 289 15.91 15.53 -18.67
C LEU A 289 17.26 16.13 -18.23
N PRO A 290 17.44 16.44 -16.94
CA PRO A 290 18.68 16.99 -16.45
C PRO A 290 19.82 15.97 -16.61
N ASN A 291 21.01 16.47 -16.93
CA ASN A 291 22.20 15.64 -17.06
C ASN A 291 22.70 15.21 -15.67
N LEU A 292 22.68 13.90 -15.41
CA LEU A 292 23.17 13.31 -14.16
C LEU A 292 24.57 12.68 -14.29
N ASN A 293 25.35 13.04 -15.30
CA ASN A 293 26.72 12.56 -15.47
C ASN A 293 27.59 12.89 -14.23
N GLY A 294 28.25 11.88 -13.68
CA GLY A 294 29.07 11.99 -12.48
C GLY A 294 28.28 12.10 -11.16
N LYS A 295 26.95 12.07 -11.22
CA LYS A 295 26.08 12.06 -10.03
C LYS A 295 25.87 10.65 -9.50
N THR A 296 25.58 10.55 -8.21
CA THR A 296 25.21 9.28 -7.56
C THR A 296 23.75 9.30 -7.12
N ILE A 297 22.97 8.32 -7.58
CA ILE A 297 21.63 8.02 -7.06
C ILE A 297 21.76 6.85 -6.07
N GLY A 298 21.39 7.09 -4.83
CA GLY A 298 21.18 6.03 -3.83
C GLY A 298 19.73 5.58 -3.84
N ILE A 299 19.49 4.27 -3.87
CA ILE A 299 18.15 3.68 -3.79
C ILE A 299 18.12 2.73 -2.60
N TYR A 300 17.18 2.95 -1.68
CA TYR A 300 16.87 1.99 -0.63
C TYR A 300 15.54 1.29 -0.90
N THR A 301 15.56 -0.05 -0.92
CA THR A 301 14.37 -0.91 -1.05
C THR A 301 14.66 -2.35 -0.59
N LEU A 302 13.72 -2.99 0.08
CA LEU A 302 13.73 -4.44 0.38
C LEU A 302 13.28 -5.28 -0.83
N ALA A 303 12.69 -4.67 -1.86
CA ALA A 303 12.39 -5.34 -3.12
C ALA A 303 13.66 -5.35 -4.00
N GLU A 304 14.63 -6.20 -3.67
CA GLU A 304 15.96 -6.26 -4.31
C GLU A 304 15.88 -6.35 -5.85
N ALA A 305 14.97 -7.18 -6.38
CA ALA A 305 14.78 -7.34 -7.82
C ALA A 305 14.28 -6.07 -8.50
N ALA A 306 13.38 -5.32 -7.86
CA ALA A 306 12.90 -4.03 -8.35
C ALA A 306 14.01 -2.96 -8.28
N GLY A 307 14.77 -2.93 -7.17
CA GLY A 307 15.91 -2.02 -7.02
C GLY A 307 16.99 -2.26 -8.09
N SER A 308 17.33 -3.53 -8.34
CA SER A 308 18.31 -3.92 -9.38
C SER A 308 17.86 -3.54 -10.79
N ARG A 309 16.58 -3.78 -11.13
CA ARG A 309 16.02 -3.39 -12.43
C ARG A 309 15.94 -1.88 -12.60
N ALA A 310 15.52 -1.15 -11.56
CA ALA A 310 15.51 0.30 -11.55
C ALA A 310 16.93 0.86 -11.75
N LYS A 311 17.94 0.29 -11.08
CA LYS A 311 19.35 0.64 -11.30
C LYS A 311 19.73 0.50 -12.77
N PHE A 312 19.49 -0.66 -13.38
CA PHE A 312 19.84 -0.91 -14.78
C PHE A 312 19.15 0.10 -15.72
N ALA A 313 17.86 0.35 -15.49
CA ALA A 313 17.10 1.33 -16.27
C ALA A 313 17.65 2.75 -16.11
N LEU A 314 17.96 3.20 -14.89
CA LEU A 314 18.49 4.54 -14.63
C LEU A 314 19.88 4.73 -15.23
N GLU A 315 20.78 3.75 -15.13
CA GLU A 315 22.11 3.83 -15.73
C GLU A 315 22.04 3.87 -17.27
N LYS A 316 20.99 3.29 -17.86
CA LYS A 316 20.69 3.41 -19.30
C LYS A 316 20.10 4.78 -19.66
N LEU A 317 19.19 5.32 -18.84
CA LEU A 317 18.54 6.63 -19.05
C LEU A 317 19.52 7.80 -18.84
N PHE A 318 20.46 7.66 -17.91
CA PHE A 318 21.41 8.70 -17.52
C PHE A 318 22.85 8.22 -17.65
N PRO A 319 23.43 8.22 -18.86
CA PRO A 319 24.81 7.81 -19.07
C PRO A 319 25.80 8.56 -18.17
N GLY A 320 26.65 7.81 -17.46
CA GLY A 320 27.64 8.37 -16.53
C GLY A 320 27.11 8.65 -15.12
N CYS A 321 25.82 8.43 -14.84
CA CYS A 321 25.28 8.39 -13.49
C CYS A 321 25.64 7.07 -12.81
N LYS A 322 26.02 7.11 -11.53
CA LYS A 322 26.25 5.91 -10.71
C LYS A 322 25.00 5.61 -9.89
N VAL A 323 24.48 4.39 -9.97
CA VAL A 323 23.33 3.98 -9.14
C VAL A 323 23.74 2.90 -8.15
N ILE A 324 23.47 3.15 -6.87
CA ILE A 324 23.78 2.24 -5.75
C ILE A 324 22.47 1.86 -5.07
N VAL A 325 22.21 0.55 -4.99
CA VAL A 325 21.03 -0.01 -4.34
C VAL A 325 21.45 -0.60 -2.99
N ASN A 326 20.66 -0.36 -1.95
CA ASN A 326 20.82 -0.97 -0.64
C ASN A 326 19.49 -1.58 -0.17
N SER A 327 19.59 -2.73 0.49
CA SER A 327 18.46 -3.53 0.97
C SER A 327 18.68 -4.00 2.41
N ASP A 328 19.51 -3.27 3.18
CA ASP A 328 19.83 -3.66 4.55
C ASP A 328 18.57 -3.58 5.43
N LEU A 329 18.32 -4.63 6.21
CA LEU A 329 17.19 -4.70 7.14
C LEU A 329 17.35 -3.80 8.36
N VAL A 330 18.57 -3.35 8.63
CA VAL A 330 18.95 -2.59 9.83
C VAL A 330 19.79 -1.37 9.46
N ALA A 331 19.99 -0.47 10.43
CA ALA A 331 20.85 0.69 10.27
C ALA A 331 22.34 0.27 10.15
N THR A 332 22.84 0.14 8.92
CA THR A 332 24.26 -0.19 8.67
C THR A 332 25.09 1.05 8.34
N ALA A 333 26.41 0.93 8.49
CA ALA A 333 27.35 1.94 8.03
C ALA A 333 27.27 2.17 6.51
N GLN A 334 26.93 1.13 5.74
CA GLN A 334 26.80 1.23 4.28
C GLN A 334 25.58 2.07 3.90
N LEU A 335 24.41 1.77 4.48
CA LEU A 335 23.18 2.55 4.26
C LEU A 335 23.37 4.01 4.69
N THR A 336 23.96 4.23 5.86
CA THR A 336 24.24 5.58 6.38
C THR A 336 25.17 6.35 5.46
N SER A 337 26.25 5.71 4.99
CA SER A 337 27.23 6.33 4.09
C SER A 337 26.60 6.68 2.74
N LEU A 338 25.79 5.76 2.19
CA LEU A 338 25.06 5.99 0.94
C LEU A 338 24.11 7.18 1.06
N ALA A 339 23.31 7.24 2.13
CA ALA A 339 22.37 8.34 2.37
C ALA A 339 23.07 9.70 2.50
N LYS A 340 24.25 9.74 3.11
CA LYS A 340 25.05 10.98 3.24
C LYS A 340 25.71 11.41 1.94
N ALA A 341 26.17 10.45 1.13
CA ALA A 341 27.04 10.71 -0.01
C ALA A 341 26.29 10.83 -1.35
N ALA A 342 25.09 10.29 -1.47
CA ALA A 342 24.32 10.35 -2.71
C ALA A 342 23.88 11.80 -3.03
N ASP A 343 23.93 12.16 -4.31
CA ASP A 343 23.38 13.44 -4.80
C ASP A 343 21.84 13.41 -4.76
N LEU A 344 21.25 12.25 -5.07
CA LEU A 344 19.83 11.97 -5.00
C LEU A 344 19.63 10.69 -4.18
N PHE A 345 18.74 10.74 -3.19
CA PHE A 345 18.43 9.57 -2.37
C PHE A 345 16.96 9.20 -2.50
N VAL A 346 16.71 7.98 -2.95
CA VAL A 346 15.39 7.42 -3.26
C VAL A 346 15.06 6.38 -2.20
N PHE A 347 13.89 6.50 -1.59
CA PHE A 347 13.47 5.63 -0.50
C PHE A 347 12.11 4.98 -0.80
N ALA A 348 12.12 3.67 -1.04
CA ALA A 348 10.92 2.87 -1.24
C ALA A 348 10.33 2.44 0.11
N TRP A 349 9.62 3.36 0.76
CA TRP A 349 9.14 3.19 2.14
C TRP A 349 8.19 2.01 2.33
N LYS A 350 7.41 1.64 1.31
CA LYS A 350 6.52 0.45 1.35
C LYS A 350 7.26 -0.88 1.30
N SER A 351 8.55 -0.85 1.01
CA SER A 351 9.48 -1.98 1.05
C SER A 351 10.66 -1.57 1.92
N SER A 352 10.40 -1.15 3.15
CA SER A 352 11.44 -0.71 4.09
C SER A 352 11.25 -1.30 5.48
N SER A 353 12.35 -1.42 6.24
CA SER A 353 12.25 -1.67 7.67
C SER A 353 12.11 -0.36 8.44
N HIS A 354 11.44 -0.42 9.60
CA HIS A 354 11.36 0.72 10.52
C HIS A 354 12.75 1.27 10.90
N GLN A 355 13.74 0.39 11.07
CA GLN A 355 15.10 0.80 11.44
C GLN A 355 15.80 1.57 10.31
N ALA A 356 15.64 1.12 9.06
CA ALA A 356 16.22 1.80 7.91
C ALA A 356 15.61 3.20 7.70
N PHE A 357 14.30 3.35 7.94
CA PHE A 357 13.63 4.66 7.86
C PHE A 357 14.29 5.70 8.78
N TYR A 358 14.47 5.39 10.06
CA TYR A 358 15.09 6.32 11.01
C TYR A 358 16.55 6.58 10.67
N CYS A 359 17.30 5.54 10.28
CA CYS A 359 18.69 5.66 9.84
C CYS A 359 18.84 6.65 8.67
N VAL A 360 18.05 6.48 7.62
CA VAL A 360 18.07 7.36 6.44
C VAL A 360 17.66 8.78 6.80
N LYS A 361 16.59 8.94 7.59
CA LYS A 361 16.10 10.25 8.01
C LYS A 361 17.17 11.04 8.77
N GLU A 362 17.88 10.38 9.69
CA GLU A 362 19.00 10.98 10.41
C GLU A 362 20.17 11.31 9.46
N ALA A 363 20.53 10.37 8.59
CA ALA A 363 21.64 10.52 7.65
C ALA A 363 21.46 11.67 6.64
N LEU A 364 20.22 11.94 6.23
CA LEU A 364 19.90 13.03 5.30
C LEU A 364 19.91 14.43 5.94
N ALA A 365 20.06 14.51 7.26
CA ALA A 365 20.25 15.76 8.01
C ALA A 365 19.24 16.87 7.65
N GLY A 366 17.96 16.51 7.54
CA GLY A 366 16.87 17.45 7.24
C GLY A 366 16.55 17.64 5.75
N LYS A 367 17.26 16.94 4.85
CA LYS A 367 16.81 16.80 3.45
C LYS A 367 15.76 15.70 3.36
N ASP A 368 14.74 15.91 2.55
CA ASP A 368 13.76 14.87 2.25
C ASP A 368 14.28 13.94 1.13
N PRO A 369 14.14 12.61 1.29
CA PRO A 369 14.40 11.70 0.18
C PRO A 369 13.29 11.79 -0.87
N ILE A 370 13.56 11.24 -2.04
CA ILE A 370 12.55 10.97 -3.07
C ILE A 370 11.73 9.76 -2.60
N TRP A 371 10.49 10.01 -2.19
CA TRP A 371 9.58 8.97 -1.72
C TRP A 371 8.96 8.21 -2.90
N VAL A 372 9.14 6.89 -2.91
CA VAL A 372 8.54 6.03 -3.95
C VAL A 372 7.12 5.65 -3.53
N PRO A 373 6.08 5.88 -4.36
CA PRO A 373 4.70 5.59 -4.01
C PRO A 373 4.33 4.09 -4.08
N GLY A 374 5.12 3.27 -4.78
CA GLY A 374 4.95 1.82 -4.92
C GLY A 374 6.21 1.03 -4.61
N LYS A 375 6.17 -0.28 -4.81
CA LYS A 375 7.27 -1.21 -4.48
C LYS A 375 8.11 -1.61 -5.70
N GLY A 376 7.56 -1.47 -6.90
CA GLY A 376 8.16 -1.98 -8.13
C GLY A 376 9.03 -0.97 -8.89
N THR A 377 9.62 -1.46 -9.98
CA THR A 377 10.55 -0.73 -10.83
C THR A 377 9.89 0.51 -11.43
N ALA A 378 8.64 0.40 -11.90
CA ALA A 378 7.95 1.51 -12.55
C ALA A 378 7.70 2.67 -11.56
N SER A 379 7.32 2.35 -10.32
CA SER A 379 7.17 3.36 -9.27
C SER A 379 8.49 4.06 -8.93
N ILE A 380 9.60 3.32 -8.83
CA ILE A 380 10.94 3.90 -8.56
C ILE A 380 11.33 4.87 -9.68
N LEU A 381 11.22 4.44 -10.94
CA LEU A 381 11.59 5.27 -12.09
C LEU A 381 10.74 6.53 -12.19
N ARG A 382 9.43 6.41 -11.94
CA ARG A 382 8.51 7.55 -11.97
C ARG A 382 8.81 8.57 -10.88
N ALA A 383 9.07 8.12 -9.64
CA ALA A 383 9.35 9.02 -8.52
C ALA A 383 10.61 9.85 -8.78
N ILE A 384 11.65 9.25 -9.36
CA ILE A 384 12.87 9.96 -9.74
C ILE A 384 12.58 10.95 -10.87
N ARG A 385 11.86 10.52 -11.92
CA ARG A 385 11.51 11.40 -13.03
C ARG A 385 10.74 12.63 -12.56
N GLU A 386 9.66 12.43 -11.79
CA GLU A 386 8.83 13.53 -11.27
C GLU A 386 9.62 14.50 -10.38
N HIS A 387 10.66 14.01 -9.69
CA HIS A 387 11.58 14.87 -8.94
C HIS A 387 12.50 15.71 -9.83
N LEU A 388 12.84 15.22 -11.02
CA LEU A 388 13.74 15.89 -11.95
C LEU A 388 13.05 16.92 -12.86
N GLY A 389 11.71 16.91 -12.94
CA GLY A 389 10.91 17.78 -13.80
C GLY A 389 10.31 17.02 -14.97
#